data_AF-A0AAV9JWX9-F1
#
_entry.id   AF-A0AAV9JWX9-F1
#
_cell.length_a   1.000
_cell.length_b   1.000
_cell.length_c   1.000
_cell.angle_alpha   90.00
_cell.angle_beta   90.00
_cell.angle_gamma   90.00
#
_symmetry.space_group_name_H-M   'P 1'
#
loop_
_entity.id
_entity.type
_entity.pdbx_description
1 polymer ?
#
loop_
_entity_poly.entity_id
_entity_poly.type
_entity_poly.pdbx_seq_one_letter_code
_entity_poly.pdbx_strand_id
1 'polypeptide(L)'
;MLALTECRIGQPGIVAAAVNNPILDWIDIEDGDHNKMPSQVPGSATSALDAISRSLLQLRKRVFQKPEHYFDPFASPLLFLRSAGRDVPPAPSEAPLDDMEYLSFLERQDFYRQQVALSSFSGTQHASRDLDAREWQEEQGVRKTSKRYPSAALGLRLPPFHISSGGAAPLEQQASELTQRLKKSFLRQADAADFGRKVLMDDEIERLDEEEKLERHARDNEVHSKAQLTQCRSKGLWDESAEGRGRVLEMVRWLKEKLM
;
A
#
# COMPACT_ATOMS: atom_id res chain seq x y z
N MET A 1 13.29 -9.50 6.75
CA MET A 1 13.13 -8.26 5.95
C MET A 1 14.00 -7.19 6.58
N LEU A 2 14.91 -6.61 5.81
CA LEU A 2 15.79 -5.54 6.27
C LEU A 2 15.58 -4.34 5.36
N ALA A 3 15.51 -3.15 5.96
CA ALA A 3 15.39 -1.89 5.25
C ALA A 3 16.42 -0.91 5.80
N LEU A 4 17.00 -0.12 4.90
CA LEU A 4 17.90 0.98 5.22
C LEU A 4 17.21 2.27 4.77
N THR A 5 16.99 3.18 5.70
CA THR A 5 16.37 4.48 5.45
C THR A 5 17.21 5.55 6.08
N GLU A 6 17.48 6.62 5.34
CA GLU A 6 18.26 7.77 5.84
C GLU A 6 17.37 9.02 5.89
N CYS A 7 17.45 9.77 6.99
CA CYS A 7 16.82 11.08 7.15
C CYS A 7 17.90 12.16 7.27
N ARG A 8 17.63 13.37 6.78
CA ARG A 8 18.56 14.51 6.89
C ARG A 8 18.02 15.63 7.75
N ILE A 9 18.89 16.21 8.56
CA ILE A 9 18.58 17.43 9.30
C ILE A 9 18.24 18.54 8.29
N GLY A 10 17.08 19.17 8.47
CA GLY A 10 16.59 20.24 7.60
C GLY A 10 15.86 19.79 6.33
N GLN A 11 15.72 18.48 6.09
CA GLN A 11 14.89 17.96 4.99
C GLN A 11 13.63 17.27 5.53
N PRO A 12 12.46 17.44 4.88
CA PRO A 12 11.24 16.78 5.29
C PRO A 12 11.28 15.29 4.92
N GLY A 13 11.47 14.43 5.93
CA GLY A 13 11.26 12.99 5.82
C GLY A 13 12.49 12.16 5.41
N ILE A 14 12.19 10.96 4.88
CA ILE A 14 13.20 10.00 4.42
C ILE A 14 13.76 10.47 3.08
N VAL A 15 15.07 10.43 2.92
CA VAL A 15 15.80 10.90 1.72
C VAL A 15 16.08 9.76 0.75
N ALA A 16 16.26 8.54 1.25
CA ALA A 16 16.44 7.34 0.43
C ALA A 16 15.98 6.11 1.21
N ALA A 17 15.45 5.11 0.50
CA ALA A 17 15.00 3.85 1.07
C ALA A 17 15.53 2.66 0.26
N ALA A 18 16.30 1.79 0.89
CA ALA A 18 16.73 0.51 0.32
C ALA A 18 16.09 -0.65 1.07
N VAL A 19 15.48 -1.62 0.37
CA VAL A 19 14.67 -2.68 0.97
C VAL A 19 15.03 -4.05 0.40
N ASN A 20 15.26 -5.03 1.28
CA ASN A 20 15.59 -6.41 0.91
C ASN A 20 14.43 -7.37 1.15
N ASN A 21 14.09 -8.11 0.08
CA ASN A 21 13.05 -9.15 0.04
C ASN A 21 11.83 -8.73 0.87
N PRO A 22 11.20 -7.60 0.51
CA PRO A 22 10.07 -7.11 1.27
C PRO A 22 8.85 -8.02 1.13
N ILE A 23 8.07 -8.13 2.21
CA ILE A 23 6.69 -8.60 2.12
C ILE A 23 5.83 -7.34 1.94
N LEU A 24 5.09 -7.29 0.84
CA LEU A 24 4.43 -6.06 0.40
C LEU A 24 2.91 -6.18 0.39
N ASP A 25 2.41 -7.42 0.30
CA ASP A 25 0.99 -7.71 0.35
C ASP A 25 0.75 -9.08 1.01
N TRP A 26 0.11 -9.08 2.18
CA TRP A 26 -0.27 -10.32 2.88
C TRP A 26 -1.56 -10.94 2.36
N ILE A 27 -2.33 -10.18 1.56
CA ILE A 27 -3.61 -10.59 1.00
C ILE A 27 -3.35 -11.53 -0.16
N ASP A 28 -2.46 -11.15 -1.08
CA ASP A 28 -2.15 -11.92 -2.29
C ASP A 28 -1.44 -13.25 -2.03
N ILE A 29 -1.01 -13.50 -0.79
CA ILE A 29 -0.54 -14.82 -0.38
C ILE A 29 -1.78 -15.73 -0.28
N GLU A 30 -2.08 -16.44 -1.36
CA GLU A 30 -3.19 -17.40 -1.44
C GLU A 30 -3.08 -18.46 -0.36
N ASP A 31 -4.14 -18.62 0.44
CA ASP A 31 -4.39 -19.91 1.09
C ASP A 31 -4.67 -20.87 -0.07
N GLY A 32 -3.79 -21.83 -0.32
CA GLY A 32 -3.93 -22.74 -1.44
C GLY A 32 -5.25 -23.51 -1.38
N ASP A 33 -6.30 -22.96 -1.99
CA ASP A 33 -7.47 -23.71 -2.39
C ASP A 33 -7.15 -24.27 -3.78
N HIS A 34 -6.41 -25.37 -3.78
CA HIS A 34 -6.01 -26.15 -4.95
C HIS A 34 -7.20 -26.73 -5.75
N ASN A 35 -8.42 -26.23 -5.54
CA ASN A 35 -9.64 -26.78 -6.13
C ASN A 35 -9.98 -26.20 -7.51
N LYS A 36 -9.06 -25.47 -8.16
CA LYS A 36 -9.17 -25.13 -9.58
C LYS A 36 -8.04 -25.81 -10.38
N MET A 37 -8.35 -27.04 -10.78
CA MET A 37 -7.72 -27.89 -11.82
C MET A 37 -6.26 -28.35 -11.62
N PRO A 38 -5.97 -29.66 -11.76
CA PRO A 38 -4.61 -30.18 -11.72
C PRO A 38 -3.96 -30.03 -13.10
N SER A 39 -3.10 -29.02 -13.27
CA SER A 39 -2.12 -29.02 -14.37
C SER A 39 -0.85 -29.71 -13.89
N GLN A 40 -0.76 -31.01 -14.17
CA GLN A 40 0.42 -31.83 -13.93
C GLN A 40 1.59 -31.32 -14.78
N VAL A 41 2.59 -30.68 -14.16
CA VAL A 41 3.95 -30.63 -14.70
C VAL A 41 4.95 -30.86 -13.56
N PRO A 42 5.72 -31.97 -13.57
CA PRO A 42 6.66 -32.26 -12.50
C PRO A 42 7.99 -31.54 -12.77
N GLY A 43 8.24 -30.45 -12.04
CA GLY A 43 9.51 -29.74 -12.07
C GLY A 43 9.89 -29.27 -10.67
N SER A 44 10.95 -29.84 -10.11
CA SER A 44 11.54 -29.67 -8.76
C SER A 44 11.46 -28.26 -8.10
N ALA A 45 11.36 -27.17 -8.88
CA ALA A 45 11.25 -25.79 -8.40
C ALA A 45 9.90 -25.46 -7.72
N THR A 46 8.79 -26.13 -8.08
CA THR A 46 7.48 -25.91 -7.45
C THR A 46 7.46 -26.29 -5.98
N SER A 47 8.22 -27.32 -5.59
CA SER A 47 8.27 -27.79 -4.19
C SER A 47 8.85 -26.76 -3.22
N ALA A 48 9.90 -26.03 -3.64
CA ALA A 48 10.55 -25.02 -2.80
C ALA A 48 9.70 -23.74 -2.67
N LEU A 49 9.06 -23.31 -3.76
CA LEU A 49 8.13 -22.18 -3.75
C LEU A 49 6.92 -22.48 -2.86
N ASP A 50 6.34 -23.68 -3.00
CA ASP A 50 5.22 -24.14 -2.16
C ASP A 50 5.60 -24.21 -0.67
N ALA A 51 6.85 -24.59 -0.36
CA ALA A 51 7.32 -24.62 1.02
C ALA A 51 7.42 -23.22 1.62
N ILE A 52 7.92 -22.24 0.86
CA ILE A 52 7.99 -20.83 1.28
C ILE A 52 6.59 -20.27 1.45
N SER A 53 5.69 -20.49 0.49
CA SER A 53 4.30 -20.05 0.56
C SER A 53 3.58 -20.63 1.79
N ARG A 54 3.73 -21.95 2.05
CA ARG A 54 3.18 -22.58 3.27
C ARG A 54 3.75 -21.97 4.54
N SER A 55 5.05 -21.66 4.57
CA SER A 55 5.67 -21.00 5.73
C SER A 55 5.12 -19.59 5.94
N LEU A 56 4.95 -18.81 4.87
CA LEU A 56 4.36 -17.47 4.91
C LEU A 56 2.90 -17.51 5.38
N LEU A 57 2.11 -18.50 4.95
CA LEU A 57 0.73 -18.70 5.42
C LEU A 57 0.67 -19.05 6.91
N GLN A 58 1.57 -19.92 7.39
CA GLN A 58 1.68 -20.22 8.82
C GLN A 58 2.09 -18.98 9.63
N LEU A 59 3.03 -18.19 9.10
CA LEU A 59 3.44 -16.94 9.73
C LEU A 59 2.30 -15.93 9.77
N ARG A 60 1.56 -15.78 8.67
CA ARG A 60 0.39 -14.89 8.58
C ARG A 60 -0.64 -15.20 9.67
N LYS A 61 -0.96 -16.48 9.89
CA LYS A 61 -1.87 -16.93 10.96
C LYS A 61 -1.35 -16.67 12.38
N ARG A 62 -0.03 -16.50 12.55
CA ARG A 62 0.59 -16.20 13.85
C ARG A 62 0.71 -14.69 14.10
N VAL A 63 1.02 -13.92 13.06
CA VAL A 63 1.23 -12.46 13.15
C VAL A 63 -0.11 -11.72 13.26
N PHE A 64 -1.14 -12.19 12.55
CA PHE A 64 -2.44 -11.55 12.54
C PHE A 64 -3.48 -12.42 13.23
N GLN A 65 -4.15 -11.83 14.21
CA GLN A 65 -5.24 -12.49 14.94
C GLN A 65 -6.53 -12.54 14.13
N LYS A 66 -6.76 -11.54 13.27
CA LYS A 66 -7.96 -11.40 12.43
C LYS A 66 -7.58 -11.23 10.96
N PRO A 67 -8.35 -11.77 10.01
CA PRO A 67 -8.11 -11.58 8.57
C PRO A 67 -8.16 -10.12 8.13
N GLU A 68 -8.95 -9.28 8.80
CA GLU A 68 -9.03 -7.84 8.55
C GLU A 68 -7.67 -7.15 8.67
N HIS A 69 -6.78 -7.66 9.52
CA HIS A 69 -5.47 -7.05 9.74
C HIS A 69 -4.52 -7.25 8.54
N TYR A 70 -4.84 -8.14 7.59
CA TYR A 70 -4.09 -8.25 6.33
C TYR A 70 -4.22 -6.99 5.46
N PHE A 71 -5.34 -6.27 5.64
CA PHE A 71 -5.69 -5.05 4.93
C PHE A 71 -5.12 -3.79 5.59
N ASP A 72 -4.34 -3.92 6.66
CA ASP A 72 -3.59 -2.81 7.22
C ASP A 72 -2.53 -2.35 6.21
N PRO A 73 -2.60 -1.09 5.71
CA PRO A 73 -1.61 -0.57 4.75
C PRO A 73 -0.18 -0.59 5.27
N PHE A 74 0.05 -0.54 6.59
CA PHE A 74 1.40 -0.65 7.14
C PHE A 74 1.94 -2.08 7.13
N ALA A 75 1.05 -3.07 7.24
CA ALA A 75 1.40 -4.47 7.11
C ALA A 75 1.54 -4.91 5.65
N SER A 76 0.69 -4.37 4.77
CA SER A 76 0.67 -4.58 3.33
C SER A 76 0.89 -3.26 2.58
N PRO A 77 2.13 -2.73 2.50
CA PRO A 77 2.46 -1.43 1.90
C PRO A 77 1.95 -1.20 0.48
N LEU A 78 1.72 -2.26 -0.28
CA LEU A 78 1.21 -2.16 -1.64
C LEU A 78 -0.20 -1.53 -1.70
N LEU A 79 -0.96 -1.61 -0.59
CA LEU A 79 -2.28 -1.01 -0.43
C LEU A 79 -2.25 0.54 -0.41
N PHE A 80 -1.10 1.16 -0.19
CA PHE A 80 -0.96 2.61 -0.37
C PHE A 80 -1.01 3.03 -1.85
N LEU A 81 -0.77 2.10 -2.77
CA LEU A 81 -0.60 2.39 -4.20
C LEU A 81 -1.64 1.69 -5.09
N ARG A 82 -2.39 0.73 -4.55
CA ARG A 82 -3.53 0.08 -5.21
C ARG A 82 -4.58 -0.38 -4.20
N SER A 83 -5.79 -0.64 -4.69
CA SER A 83 -6.77 -1.42 -3.94
C SER A 83 -6.31 -2.87 -3.81
N ALA A 84 -6.85 -3.59 -2.81
CA ALA A 84 -6.43 -4.94 -2.44
C ALA A 84 -6.59 -6.04 -3.52
N GLY A 85 -7.07 -5.73 -4.73
CA GLY A 85 -7.18 -6.68 -5.86
C GLY A 85 -8.09 -7.89 -5.66
N ARG A 86 -8.50 -8.19 -4.42
CA ARG A 86 -9.46 -9.21 -4.02
C ARG A 86 -10.80 -8.60 -3.67
N ASP A 87 -11.84 -9.39 -3.86
CA ASP A 87 -13.15 -9.12 -3.28
C ASP A 87 -12.97 -8.91 -1.78
N VAL A 88 -13.43 -7.75 -1.30
CA VAL A 88 -13.50 -7.46 0.14
C VAL A 88 -14.29 -8.61 0.77
N PRO A 89 -13.81 -9.24 1.86
CA PRO A 89 -14.58 -10.26 2.56
C PRO A 89 -16.01 -9.73 2.74
N PRO A 90 -17.04 -10.52 2.40
CA PRO A 90 -18.41 -10.04 2.50
C PRO A 90 -18.60 -9.48 3.90
N ALA A 91 -19.10 -8.25 3.97
CA ALA A 91 -19.36 -7.60 5.24
C ALA A 91 -20.23 -8.55 6.10
N PRO A 92 -20.09 -8.55 7.44
CA PRO A 92 -20.95 -9.36 8.29
C PRO A 92 -22.41 -9.12 7.89
N SER A 93 -23.28 -10.14 7.96
CA SER A 93 -24.65 -10.09 7.42
C SER A 93 -25.55 -8.97 7.96
N GLU A 94 -25.07 -8.24 8.97
CA GLU A 94 -25.73 -7.09 9.59
C GLU A 94 -25.18 -5.74 9.10
N ALA A 95 -24.14 -5.73 8.27
CA ALA A 95 -23.57 -4.53 7.68
C ALA A 95 -24.43 -4.09 6.48
N PRO A 96 -24.89 -2.83 6.44
CA PRO A 96 -25.67 -2.31 5.32
C PRO A 96 -24.94 -2.48 3.99
N LEU A 97 -25.64 -2.98 2.98
CA LEU A 97 -25.08 -3.36 1.68
C LEU A 97 -24.92 -2.17 0.73
N ASP A 98 -25.67 -1.09 0.98
CA ASP A 98 -25.70 0.13 0.15
C ASP A 98 -25.69 1.39 1.03
N ASP A 99 -25.21 2.50 0.48
CA ASP A 99 -25.15 3.81 1.15
C ASP A 99 -26.54 4.24 1.63
N MET A 100 -27.58 3.93 0.86
CA MET A 100 -28.98 4.21 1.22
C MET A 100 -29.44 3.40 2.43
N GLU A 101 -29.05 2.11 2.48
CA GLU A 101 -29.35 1.24 3.61
C GLU A 101 -28.56 1.67 4.85
N TYR A 102 -27.32 2.10 4.67
CA TYR A 102 -26.49 2.66 5.73
C TYR A 102 -27.10 3.93 6.34
N LEU A 103 -27.61 4.84 5.51
CA LEU A 103 -28.35 6.01 5.96
C LEU A 103 -29.62 5.62 6.72
N SER A 104 -30.37 4.63 6.22
CA SER A 104 -31.58 4.13 6.92
C SER A 104 -31.26 3.47 8.26
N PHE A 105 -30.12 2.80 8.36
CA PHE A 105 -29.63 2.17 9.58
C PHE A 105 -29.24 3.23 10.62
N LEU A 106 -28.54 4.29 10.19
CA LEU A 106 -28.23 5.45 11.03
C LEU A 106 -29.49 6.17 11.49
N GLU A 107 -30.45 6.41 10.58
CA GLU A 107 -31.73 7.04 10.91
C GLU A 107 -32.52 6.22 11.94
N ARG A 108 -32.54 4.89 11.81
CA ARG A 108 -33.14 4.00 12.83
C ARG A 108 -32.42 4.11 14.17
N GLN A 109 -31.09 4.14 14.18
CA GLN A 109 -30.33 4.32 15.43
C GLN A 109 -30.63 5.67 16.08
N ASP A 110 -30.69 6.75 15.28
CA ASP A 110 -31.02 8.09 15.75
C ASP A 110 -32.45 8.18 16.28
N PHE A 111 -33.41 7.53 15.61
CA PHE A 111 -34.79 7.43 16.09
C PHE A 111 -34.87 6.71 17.44
N TYR A 112 -34.19 5.57 17.57
CA TYR A 112 -34.11 4.85 18.84
C TYR A 112 -33.48 5.72 19.93
N ARG A 113 -32.40 6.45 19.60
CA ARG A 113 -31.72 7.36 20.50
C ARG A 113 -32.64 8.51 20.95
N GLN A 114 -33.40 9.09 20.04
CA GLN A 114 -34.41 10.11 20.33
C GLN A 114 -35.55 9.55 21.18
N GLN A 115 -36.02 8.33 20.91
CA GLN A 115 -37.08 7.70 21.68
C GLN A 115 -36.62 7.38 23.12
N VAL A 116 -35.36 6.95 23.30
CA VAL A 116 -34.73 6.78 24.64
C VAL A 116 -34.58 8.13 25.35
N ALA A 117 -34.19 9.18 24.62
CA ALA A 117 -34.12 10.53 25.16
C ALA A 117 -35.49 11.08 25.57
N LEU A 118 -36.57 10.77 24.84
CA LEU A 118 -37.93 11.22 25.17
C LEU A 118 -38.55 10.41 26.31
N SER A 119 -38.26 9.11 26.38
CA SER A 119 -38.72 8.24 27.47
C SER A 119 -38.02 8.53 28.80
N SER A 120 -36.85 9.18 28.78
CA SER A 120 -36.20 9.71 29.98
C SER A 120 -36.85 11.01 30.52
N PHE A 121 -37.79 11.63 29.80
CA PHE A 121 -38.56 12.79 30.30
C PHE A 121 -39.87 12.41 31.03
N SER A 122 -40.37 11.17 30.91
CA SER A 122 -41.67 10.76 31.48
C SER A 122 -41.55 9.97 32.80
N GLY A 123 -40.38 9.96 33.43
CA GLY A 123 -40.12 9.25 34.69
C GLY A 123 -39.40 10.13 35.70
N THR A 124 -40.10 10.45 36.78
CA THR A 124 -39.67 11.21 37.94
C THR A 124 -38.36 10.72 38.58
N GLN A 125 -37.56 11.70 39.03
CA GLN A 125 -36.64 11.69 40.18
C GLN A 125 -35.56 10.59 40.22
N HIS A 126 -34.32 10.94 39.87
CA HIS A 126 -33.28 11.24 40.87
C HIS A 126 -31.92 11.53 40.20
N ALA A 127 -31.29 12.60 40.68
CA ALA A 127 -29.85 12.86 40.69
C ALA A 127 -29.12 12.82 39.32
N SER A 128 -29.01 13.95 38.63
CA SER A 128 -27.97 14.97 38.83
C SER A 128 -26.54 14.48 38.57
N ARG A 129 -25.85 15.30 37.77
CA ARG A 129 -24.41 15.38 37.46
C ARG A 129 -23.98 14.55 36.26
N ASP A 130 -23.19 15.06 35.32
CA ASP A 130 -22.55 16.36 35.14
C ASP A 130 -21.87 16.25 33.77
N LEU A 131 -21.90 17.31 32.95
CA LEU A 131 -20.86 17.69 31.96
C LEU A 131 -20.70 16.76 30.72
N ASP A 132 -20.62 17.17 29.47
CA ASP A 132 -20.47 18.45 28.77
C ASP A 132 -21.03 18.20 27.34
N ALA A 133 -21.95 19.01 26.82
CA ALA A 133 -21.62 20.20 26.04
C ALA A 133 -20.43 20.00 25.09
N ARG A 134 -20.72 19.72 23.82
CA ARG A 134 -20.00 20.38 22.72
C ARG A 134 -20.82 20.36 21.43
N GLU A 135 -21.14 21.59 21.04
CA GLU A 135 -21.60 22.11 19.75
C GLU A 135 -20.76 21.62 18.55
N TRP A 136 -21.06 22.21 17.38
CA TRP A 136 -20.29 22.29 16.13
C TRP A 136 -20.65 21.20 15.11
N GLN A 137 -20.96 21.48 13.84
CA GLN A 137 -21.39 22.66 13.07
C GLN A 137 -21.64 22.13 11.64
N GLU A 138 -22.62 22.70 10.96
CA GLU A 138 -22.84 22.74 9.49
C GLU A 138 -22.09 21.75 8.57
N GLU A 139 -22.88 20.92 7.89
CA GLU A 139 -22.49 19.96 6.86
C GLU A 139 -21.85 20.65 5.62
N GLN A 140 -20.55 20.88 5.68
CA GLN A 140 -19.75 20.96 4.45
C GLN A 140 -19.65 19.55 3.87
N GLY A 141 -20.12 19.37 2.62
CA GLY A 141 -20.19 18.10 1.89
C GLY A 141 -19.13 17.09 2.30
N VAL A 142 -19.55 16.10 3.09
CA VAL A 142 -18.68 15.08 3.65
C VAL A 142 -18.23 14.17 2.51
N ARG A 143 -17.01 14.39 2.04
CA ARG A 143 -16.35 13.46 1.13
C ARG A 143 -16.23 12.12 1.84
N LYS A 144 -16.55 11.02 1.15
CA LYS A 144 -16.54 9.63 1.66
C LYS A 144 -15.21 9.14 2.25
N THR A 145 -14.15 9.95 2.15
CA THR A 145 -12.89 9.71 2.85
C THR A 145 -12.45 11.02 3.50
N SER A 146 -12.10 10.99 4.79
CA SER A 146 -11.35 12.09 5.39
C SER A 146 -10.11 12.31 4.54
N LYS A 147 -9.73 13.57 4.27
CA LYS A 147 -8.37 13.89 3.82
C LYS A 147 -7.40 13.56 4.96
N ARG A 148 -7.21 12.27 5.25
CA ARG A 148 -6.12 11.69 6.04
C ARG A 148 -4.83 11.66 5.24
N TYR A 149 -4.80 12.38 4.13
CA TYR A 149 -3.58 12.65 3.43
C TYR A 149 -2.98 13.92 4.04
N PRO A 150 -1.68 13.90 4.39
CA PRO A 150 -0.98 15.09 4.84
C PRO A 150 -1.19 16.25 3.85
N SER A 151 -1.30 17.47 4.37
CA SER A 151 -1.53 18.64 3.52
C SER A 151 -0.41 18.78 2.49
N ALA A 152 -0.73 19.22 1.27
CA ALA A 152 0.27 19.45 0.23
C ALA A 152 1.36 20.46 0.68
N ALA A 153 1.02 21.34 1.63
CA ALA A 153 1.95 22.27 2.27
C ALA A 153 3.09 21.58 3.02
N LEU A 154 2.94 20.31 3.42
CA LEU A 154 4.01 19.53 4.04
C LEU A 154 5.08 19.09 3.04
N GLY A 155 4.85 19.26 1.73
CA GLY A 155 5.85 18.99 0.70
C GLY A 155 6.34 17.54 0.68
N LEU A 156 5.55 16.60 1.20
CA LEU A 156 5.96 15.21 1.30
C LEU A 156 6.10 14.60 -0.08
N ARG A 157 7.30 14.12 -0.38
CA ARG A 157 7.64 13.42 -1.62
C ARG A 157 8.06 12.00 -1.30
N LEU A 158 7.90 11.12 -2.27
CA LEU A 158 8.42 9.77 -2.12
C LEU A 158 9.96 9.83 -2.18
N PRO A 159 10.68 9.17 -1.26
CA PRO A 159 12.13 9.02 -1.40
C PRO A 159 12.43 8.11 -2.59
N PRO A 160 13.59 8.24 -3.26
CA PRO A 160 14.08 7.20 -4.14
C PRO A 160 14.16 5.84 -3.41
N PHE A 161 13.72 4.80 -4.12
CA PHE A 161 13.68 3.42 -3.66
C PHE A 161 14.66 2.55 -4.44
N HIS A 162 15.37 1.71 -3.70
CA HIS A 162 16.06 0.56 -4.23
C HIS A 162 15.51 -0.72 -3.59
N ILE A 163 14.92 -1.60 -4.39
CA ILE A 163 14.31 -2.84 -3.93
C ILE A 163 15.16 -3.99 -4.43
N SER A 164 15.58 -4.89 -3.56
CA SER A 164 16.25 -6.14 -3.96
C SER A 164 15.34 -7.33 -3.67
N SER A 165 15.16 -8.20 -4.65
CA SER A 165 14.36 -9.43 -4.52
C SER A 165 15.14 -10.65 -5.01
N GLY A 166 15.00 -11.78 -4.31
CA GLY A 166 15.43 -13.09 -4.80
C GLY A 166 14.42 -13.69 -5.77
N GLY A 167 14.88 -14.40 -6.79
CA GLY A 167 14.07 -14.98 -7.87
C GLY A 167 13.34 -16.29 -7.52
N ALA A 168 13.20 -16.61 -6.23
CA ALA A 168 12.67 -17.89 -5.75
C ALA A 168 11.44 -17.73 -4.83
N ALA A 169 10.70 -16.63 -4.93
CA ALA A 169 9.65 -16.32 -3.97
C ALA A 169 8.41 -15.66 -4.60
N PRO A 170 7.20 -15.85 -4.03
CA PRO A 170 6.01 -15.04 -4.39
C PRO A 170 6.24 -13.54 -4.19
N LEU A 171 7.26 -13.19 -3.39
CA LEU A 171 7.67 -11.82 -3.10
C LEU A 171 8.28 -11.10 -4.32
N GLU A 172 8.82 -11.82 -5.30
CA GLU A 172 9.38 -11.20 -6.51
C GLU A 172 8.31 -10.46 -7.32
N GLN A 173 7.15 -11.09 -7.47
CA GLN A 173 6.03 -10.48 -8.17
C GLN A 173 5.56 -9.24 -7.42
N GLN A 174 5.43 -9.31 -6.10
CA GLN A 174 5.05 -8.14 -5.29
C GLN A 174 6.09 -7.01 -5.37
N ALA A 175 7.39 -7.34 -5.36
CA ALA A 175 8.48 -6.37 -5.47
C ALA A 175 8.51 -5.68 -6.83
N SER A 176 8.26 -6.44 -7.91
CA SER A 176 8.15 -5.88 -9.25
C SER A 176 6.91 -4.99 -9.40
N GLU A 177 5.77 -5.41 -8.85
CA GLU A 177 4.57 -4.57 -8.82
C GLU A 177 4.81 -3.27 -8.05
N LEU A 178 5.35 -3.34 -6.83
CA LEU A 178 5.66 -2.13 -6.06
C LEU A 178 6.56 -1.18 -6.84
N THR A 179 7.59 -1.70 -7.49
CA THR A 179 8.50 -0.89 -8.31
C THR A 179 7.74 -0.18 -9.42
N GLN A 180 6.85 -0.87 -10.14
CA GLN A 180 6.00 -0.26 -11.17
C GLN A 180 5.05 0.80 -10.59
N ARG A 181 4.44 0.53 -9.44
CA ARG A 181 3.54 1.46 -8.76
C ARG A 181 4.27 2.71 -8.26
N LEU A 182 5.49 2.56 -7.73
CA LEU A 182 6.35 3.67 -7.33
C LEU A 182 6.74 4.52 -8.53
N LYS A 183 7.14 3.91 -9.65
CA LYS A 183 7.42 4.65 -10.90
C LYS A 183 6.22 5.47 -11.36
N LYS A 184 5.02 4.89 -11.38
CA LYS A 184 3.78 5.60 -11.69
C LYS A 184 3.50 6.75 -10.70
N SER A 185 3.79 6.55 -9.42
CA SER A 185 3.63 7.59 -8.40
C SER A 185 4.64 8.74 -8.59
N PHE A 186 5.89 8.44 -8.93
CA PHE A 186 6.90 9.45 -9.25
C PHE A 186 6.53 10.27 -10.48
N LEU A 187 6.01 9.64 -11.54
CA LEU A 187 5.49 10.35 -12.71
C LEU A 187 4.37 11.31 -12.29
N ARG A 188 3.39 10.84 -11.50
CA ARG A 188 2.30 11.69 -10.98
C ARG A 188 2.80 12.84 -10.11
N GLN A 189 3.86 12.64 -9.32
CA GLN A 189 4.46 13.69 -8.50
C GLN A 189 5.23 14.72 -9.33
N ALA A 190 5.86 14.30 -10.43
CA ALA A 190 6.50 15.20 -11.39
C ALA A 190 5.45 16.01 -12.16
N ASP A 191 4.35 15.36 -12.56
CA ASP A 191 3.24 15.95 -13.31
C ASP A 191 2.21 16.67 -12.42
N ALA A 192 2.49 16.86 -11.11
CA ALA A 192 1.53 17.48 -10.20
C ALA A 192 1.21 18.95 -10.55
N ALA A 193 2.05 19.60 -11.35
CA ALA A 193 1.77 20.91 -11.96
C ALA A 193 0.79 20.82 -13.15
N ASP A 194 0.68 19.65 -13.79
CA ASP A 194 -0.08 19.36 -15.01
C ASP A 194 -1.35 18.53 -14.72
N PHE A 195 -2.01 18.79 -13.56
CA PHE A 195 -3.23 18.07 -13.19
C PHE A 195 -4.34 18.32 -14.23
N GLY A 196 -4.70 17.29 -15.00
CA GLY A 196 -5.72 17.35 -16.05
C GLY A 196 -5.23 17.09 -17.48
N ARG A 197 -3.93 16.87 -17.69
CA ARG A 197 -3.40 16.49 -19.00
C ARG A 197 -3.81 15.05 -19.36
N LYS A 198 -4.23 14.84 -20.62
CA LYS A 198 -4.67 13.53 -21.13
C LYS A 198 -3.53 12.52 -21.01
N VAL A 199 -3.80 11.35 -20.42
CA VAL A 199 -2.91 10.19 -20.53
C VAL A 199 -2.93 9.75 -21.98
N LEU A 200 -1.81 9.96 -22.68
CA LEU A 200 -1.68 9.59 -24.09
C LEU A 200 -1.64 8.06 -24.23
N MET A 201 -2.38 7.54 -25.20
CA MET A 201 -2.31 6.14 -25.61
C MET A 201 -1.05 5.88 -26.45
N ASP A 202 -0.61 4.62 -26.54
CA ASP A 202 0.63 4.25 -27.26
C ASP A 202 0.66 4.81 -28.70
N ASP A 203 -0.44 4.70 -29.45
CA ASP A 203 -0.57 5.26 -30.80
C ASP A 203 -0.43 6.79 -30.85
N GLU A 204 -0.80 7.49 -29.76
CA GLU A 204 -0.65 8.94 -29.66
C GLU A 204 0.79 9.32 -29.30
N ILE A 205 1.50 8.47 -28.56
CA ILE A 205 2.92 8.64 -28.21
C ILE A 205 3.80 8.51 -29.45
N GLU A 206 3.49 7.56 -30.32
CA GLU A 206 4.22 7.37 -31.58
C GLU A 206 4.09 8.57 -32.53
N ARG A 207 2.96 9.28 -32.45
CA ARG A 207 2.64 10.47 -33.24
C ARG A 207 3.22 11.78 -32.69
N LEU A 208 3.87 11.76 -31.53
CA LEU A 208 4.51 12.95 -30.97
C LEU A 208 5.75 13.35 -31.80
N ASP A 209 6.10 14.62 -31.71
CA ASP A 209 7.33 15.13 -32.30
C ASP A 209 8.55 14.53 -31.58
N GLU A 210 9.68 14.43 -32.29
CA GLU A 210 10.90 13.80 -31.74
C GLU A 210 11.42 14.50 -30.48
N GLU A 211 11.22 15.82 -30.36
CA GLU A 211 11.54 16.60 -29.16
C GLU A 211 10.67 16.17 -27.96
N GLU A 212 9.35 16.06 -28.15
CA GLU A 212 8.42 15.63 -27.09
C GLU A 212 8.68 14.18 -26.64
N LYS A 213 9.03 13.29 -27.58
CA LYS A 213 9.47 11.92 -27.28
C LYS A 213 10.73 11.91 -26.43
N LEU A 214 11.70 12.77 -26.77
CA LEU A 214 12.96 12.87 -26.02
C LEU A 214 12.72 13.37 -24.59
N GLU A 215 11.90 14.40 -24.41
CA GLU A 215 11.53 14.90 -23.08
C GLU A 215 10.82 13.85 -22.24
N ARG A 216 9.91 13.08 -22.85
CA ARG A 216 9.22 11.99 -22.17
C ARG A 216 10.17 10.88 -21.77
N HIS A 217 11.07 10.47 -22.67
CA HIS A 217 12.09 9.47 -22.37
C HIS A 217 13.05 9.95 -21.27
N ALA A 218 13.43 11.23 -21.26
CA ALA A 218 14.23 11.82 -20.20
C ALA A 218 13.53 11.76 -18.84
N ARG A 219 12.22 12.08 -18.79
CA ARG A 219 11.39 11.94 -17.58
C ARG A 219 11.27 10.50 -17.12
N ASP A 220 11.01 9.58 -18.05
CA ASP A 220 10.95 8.16 -17.74
C ASP A 220 12.28 7.68 -17.17
N ASN A 221 13.42 8.08 -17.74
CA ASN A 221 14.75 7.76 -17.20
C ASN A 221 14.98 8.32 -15.79
N GLU A 222 14.55 9.55 -15.53
CA GLU A 222 14.62 10.14 -14.20
C GLU A 222 13.81 9.30 -13.20
N VAL A 223 12.59 8.91 -13.56
CA VAL A 223 11.73 8.07 -12.73
C VAL A 223 12.32 6.67 -12.52
N HIS A 224 12.91 6.08 -13.55
CA HIS A 224 13.63 4.80 -13.46
C HIS A 224 14.83 4.90 -12.51
N SER A 225 15.48 6.06 -12.44
CA SER A 225 16.57 6.30 -11.50
C SER A 225 16.11 6.43 -10.04
N LYS A 226 14.81 6.74 -9.82
CA LYS A 226 14.19 6.89 -8.49
C LYS A 226 13.57 5.60 -7.96
N ALA A 227 13.21 4.64 -8.79
CA ALA A 227 12.69 3.34 -8.38
C ALA A 227 13.41 2.20 -9.10
N GLN A 228 14.35 1.57 -8.40
CA GLN A 228 15.19 0.51 -8.94
C GLN A 228 14.83 -0.84 -8.32
N LEU A 229 14.87 -1.90 -9.13
CA LEU A 229 14.67 -3.27 -8.70
C LEU A 229 15.87 -4.12 -9.13
N THR A 230 16.52 -4.75 -8.17
CA THR A 230 17.59 -5.72 -8.43
C THR A 230 17.07 -7.13 -8.13
N GLN A 231 16.91 -7.92 -9.18
CA GLN A 231 16.52 -9.33 -9.08
C GLN A 231 17.76 -10.22 -9.02
N CYS A 232 17.86 -11.02 -7.96
CA CYS A 232 18.94 -11.98 -7.76
C CYS A 232 18.47 -13.38 -8.15
N ARG A 233 19.32 -14.16 -8.85
CA ARG A 233 19.03 -15.58 -9.13
C ARG A 233 19.03 -16.46 -7.88
N SER A 234 19.77 -16.06 -6.84
CA SER A 234 19.79 -16.74 -5.53
C SER A 234 18.71 -16.19 -4.58
N LYS A 235 18.70 -16.63 -3.32
CA LYS A 235 17.71 -16.22 -2.29
C LYS A 235 17.61 -14.69 -2.08
N GLY A 236 18.57 -13.91 -2.58
CA GLY A 236 18.54 -12.45 -2.51
C GLY A 236 18.76 -11.87 -1.11
N LEU A 237 19.06 -12.70 -0.10
CA LEU A 237 19.15 -12.28 1.30
C LEU A 237 20.44 -11.48 1.57
N TRP A 238 20.33 -10.52 2.48
CA TRP A 238 21.49 -9.93 3.15
C TRP A 238 21.93 -10.89 4.25
N ASP A 239 22.93 -11.71 3.97
CA ASP A 239 23.51 -12.69 4.89
C ASP A 239 25.05 -12.57 4.90
N GLU A 240 25.70 -13.37 5.74
CA GLU A 240 27.17 -13.37 5.89
C GLU A 240 27.91 -13.98 4.69
N SER A 241 27.17 -14.55 3.72
CA SER A 241 27.78 -15.12 2.51
C SER A 241 28.53 -14.04 1.72
N ALA A 242 29.45 -14.44 0.86
CA ALA A 242 30.15 -13.49 -0.01
C ALA A 242 29.15 -12.73 -0.92
N GLU A 243 28.13 -13.42 -1.44
CA GLU A 243 27.05 -12.81 -2.21
C GLU A 243 26.22 -11.83 -1.37
N GLY A 244 25.83 -12.23 -0.15
CA GLY A 244 25.05 -11.40 0.77
C GLY A 244 25.77 -10.12 1.16
N ARG A 245 27.05 -10.21 1.54
CA ARG A 245 27.90 -9.05 1.83
C ARG A 245 28.10 -8.18 0.60
N GLY A 246 28.29 -8.77 -0.58
CA GLY A 246 28.36 -8.04 -1.85
C GLY A 246 27.09 -7.21 -2.10
N ARG A 247 25.92 -7.80 -1.90
CA ARG A 247 24.62 -7.11 -2.03
C ARG A 247 24.48 -5.95 -1.03
N VAL A 248 24.86 -6.16 0.23
CA VAL A 248 24.83 -5.07 1.23
C VAL A 248 25.74 -3.92 0.81
N LEU A 249 26.96 -4.22 0.35
CA LEU A 249 27.90 -3.19 -0.11
C LEU A 249 27.41 -2.43 -1.34
N GLU A 250 26.77 -3.12 -2.28
CA GLU A 250 26.10 -2.49 -3.43
C GLU A 250 25.03 -1.51 -2.96
N MET A 251 24.21 -1.91 -1.98
CA MET A 251 23.14 -1.07 -1.44
C MET A 251 23.68 0.14 -0.70
N VAL A 252 24.74 -0.03 0.08
CA VAL A 252 25.42 1.08 0.76
C VAL A 252 26.03 2.04 -0.27
N ARG A 253 26.60 1.53 -1.36
CA ARG A 253 27.13 2.38 -2.44
C ARG A 253 26.02 3.19 -3.11
N TRP A 254 24.90 2.56 -3.44
CA TRP A 254 23.73 3.25 -3.99
C TRP A 254 23.19 4.31 -3.04
N LEU A 255 23.05 3.98 -1.75
CA LEU A 255 22.57 4.93 -0.74
C LEU A 255 23.52 6.13 -0.65
N LYS A 256 24.84 5.89 -0.65
CA LYS A 256 25.85 6.95 -0.66
C LYS A 256 25.72 7.86 -1.89
N GLU A 257 25.49 7.30 -3.07
CA GLU A 257 25.28 8.07 -4.31
C GLU A 257 24.01 8.93 -4.25
N LYS A 258 22.91 8.41 -3.71
CA LYS A 258 21.65 9.17 -3.58
C LYS A 258 21.68 10.22 -2.49
N LEU A 259 22.60 10.09 -1.54
CA LEU A 259 22.79 11.07 -0.47
C LEU A 259 23.78 12.17 -0.90
N MET A 260 24.84 11.88 -1.64
CA MET A 260 25.79 12.91 -2.08
C MET A 260 25.16 13.93 -3.02
#